data_AF-A0A7X7KC44-F1
#
_entry.id   AF-A0A7X7KC44-F1
#
_cell.length_a   1.000
_cell.length_b   1.000
_cell.length_c   1.000
_cell.angle_alpha   90.00
_cell.angle_beta   90.00
_cell.angle_gamma   90.00
#
_symmetry.space_group_name_H-M   'P 1'
#
loop_
_entity.id
_entity.type
_entity.pdbx_description
1 polymer ?
#
loop_
_entity_poly.entity_id
_entity_poly.type
_entity_poly.pdbx_seq_one_letter_code
_entity_poly.pdbx_strand_id
1 'polypeptide(L)'
;MNASSRTAQFPTLHKVLKKHYKPYSPDSGRTVLDHLLFACCLEEASHDAAEEAFAALVHTFFDWNEVRVTSVSELSEVMSSLPDPRSAANRIKRVLHAVFEETFAFDLEDSRKKNLGPTVAWLNKLDGTTPFTVAYVVQAALGGHAIPIDDGSMSVLRVLDLVDEKDAAAGNVPGLERAIPKSKGIEFGSLLHELGANYAANPYGAAIREFLLSINPDCKNRLTTRRAKRKPGRTEEKAPPEQPAAPAADPPTAEKPKTAKTKEAARPEKTPRVRAKKTKPESPRITKKSAPAKKSPAQADVPKKRASSKGIAKRKPR
;
A
#
# COMPACT_ATOMS: atom_id res chain seq x y z
N MET A 1 -8.65 36.84 -14.92
CA MET A 1 -7.70 35.91 -15.56
C MET A 1 -8.45 34.63 -15.89
N ASN A 2 -8.26 34.02 -17.06
CA ASN A 2 -8.90 32.73 -17.36
C ASN A 2 -8.33 31.66 -16.43
N ALA A 3 -9.18 31.08 -15.58
CA ALA A 3 -8.80 29.97 -14.71
C ALA A 3 -8.47 28.76 -15.60
N SER A 4 -7.19 28.54 -15.85
CA SER A 4 -6.70 27.32 -16.50
C SER A 4 -7.14 26.12 -15.65
N SER A 5 -7.71 25.10 -16.29
CA SER A 5 -8.21 23.93 -15.56
C SER A 5 -7.10 23.33 -14.69
N ARG A 6 -7.45 22.81 -13.51
CA ARG A 6 -6.48 22.21 -12.57
C ARG A 6 -5.57 21.19 -13.25
N THR A 7 -6.15 20.36 -14.11
CA THR A 7 -5.46 19.42 -15.01
C THR A 7 -4.34 20.07 -15.84
N ALA A 8 -4.54 21.27 -16.39
CA ALA A 8 -3.55 21.97 -17.20
C ALA A 8 -2.40 22.61 -16.39
N GLN A 9 -2.48 22.61 -15.06
CA GLN A 9 -1.45 23.14 -14.18
C GLN A 9 -0.39 22.08 -13.81
N PHE A 10 -0.71 20.78 -13.82
CA PHE A 10 0.25 19.71 -13.51
C PHE A 10 1.54 19.73 -14.37
N PRO A 11 1.51 20.00 -15.70
CA PRO A 11 2.73 20.15 -16.50
C PRO A 11 3.58 21.36 -16.12
N THR A 12 2.98 22.40 -15.52
CA THR A 12 3.70 23.57 -14.98
C THR A 12 4.31 23.22 -13.63
N LEU A 13 3.55 22.60 -12.73
CA LEU A 13 4.05 22.07 -11.46
C LEU A 13 5.26 21.16 -11.70
N HIS A 14 5.17 20.21 -12.62
CA HIS A 14 6.28 19.31 -12.97
C HIS A 14 7.58 20.07 -13.33
N LYS A 15 7.48 21.15 -14.13
CA LYS A 15 8.64 21.98 -14.50
C LYS A 15 9.25 22.73 -13.32
N VAL A 16 8.46 23.07 -12.30
CA VAL A 16 8.96 23.72 -11.08
C VAL A 16 9.61 22.70 -10.16
N LEU A 17 8.93 21.58 -9.88
CA LEU A 17 9.47 20.51 -9.03
C LEU A 17 10.81 19.98 -9.54
N LYS A 18 10.93 19.75 -10.86
CA LYS A 18 12.17 19.27 -11.51
C LYS A 18 13.38 20.21 -11.37
N LYS A 19 13.16 21.49 -11.03
CA LYS A 19 14.25 22.45 -10.74
C LYS A 19 14.67 22.45 -9.27
N HIS A 20 13.82 21.96 -8.37
CA HIS A 20 13.99 22.05 -6.93
C HIS A 20 14.38 20.71 -6.30
N TYR A 21 13.81 19.62 -6.79
CA TYR A 21 14.03 18.27 -6.29
C TYR A 21 14.75 17.40 -7.33
N LYS A 22 15.49 16.40 -6.84
CA LYS A 22 16.07 15.35 -7.68
C LYS A 22 15.02 14.25 -7.87
N PRO A 23 14.74 13.80 -9.10
CA PRO A 23 13.81 12.69 -9.30
C PRO A 23 14.44 11.38 -8.82
N TYR A 24 13.67 10.59 -8.08
CA TYR A 24 14.03 9.23 -7.72
C TYR A 24 13.55 8.25 -8.80
N SER A 25 14.35 7.20 -9.06
CA SER A 25 14.03 6.11 -9.97
C SER A 25 13.99 4.81 -9.17
N PRO A 26 12.86 4.06 -9.16
CA PRO A 26 12.77 2.78 -8.47
C PRO A 26 13.83 1.79 -8.97
N ASP A 27 14.44 1.05 -8.03
CA ASP A 27 15.40 0.01 -8.37
C ASP A 27 14.74 -1.13 -9.18
N SER A 28 15.19 -1.30 -10.42
CA SER A 28 14.73 -2.35 -11.33
C SER A 28 15.07 -3.78 -10.88
N GLY A 29 15.96 -3.95 -9.90
CA GLY A 29 16.31 -5.24 -9.31
C GLY A 29 15.32 -5.76 -8.26
N ARG A 30 14.44 -4.89 -7.72
CA ARG A 30 13.47 -5.28 -6.68
C ARG A 30 12.36 -6.18 -7.23
N THR A 31 11.95 -7.15 -6.41
CA THR A 31 10.76 -7.95 -6.73
C THR A 31 9.48 -7.11 -6.60
N VAL A 32 8.37 -7.60 -7.15
CA VAL A 32 7.04 -6.97 -6.97
C VAL A 32 6.69 -6.85 -5.48
N LEU A 33 7.09 -7.83 -4.65
CA LEU A 33 6.87 -7.77 -3.21
C LEU A 33 7.77 -6.73 -2.55
N ASP A 34 9.06 -6.69 -2.88
CA ASP A 34 10.00 -5.71 -2.31
C ASP A 34 9.58 -4.28 -2.65
N HIS A 35 9.09 -4.03 -3.87
CA HIS A 35 8.51 -2.73 -4.24
C HIS A 35 7.27 -2.37 -3.41
N LEU A 36 6.44 -3.35 -3.01
CA LEU A 36 5.26 -3.13 -2.18
C LEU A 36 5.66 -2.79 -0.73
N LEU A 37 6.60 -3.53 -0.17
CA LEU A 37 7.11 -3.31 1.19
C LEU A 37 7.93 -2.01 1.30
N PHE A 38 8.73 -1.70 0.28
CA PHE A 38 9.40 -0.40 0.15
C PHE A 38 8.38 0.75 0.10
N ALA A 39 7.28 0.59 -0.64
CA ALA A 39 6.23 1.61 -0.67
C ALA A 39 5.60 1.84 0.72
N CYS A 40 5.46 0.79 1.54
CA CYS A 40 4.99 0.93 2.93
C CYS A 40 5.95 1.74 3.82
N CYS A 41 7.26 1.74 3.50
CA CYS A 41 8.27 2.61 4.14
C CYS A 41 8.20 4.04 3.58
N LEU A 42 8.00 4.18 2.26
CA LEU A 42 8.03 5.45 1.54
C LEU A 42 6.81 6.35 1.82
N GLU A 43 5.64 5.78 2.10
CA GLU A 43 4.41 6.53 2.36
C GLU A 43 4.57 7.47 3.58
N GLU A 44 4.47 8.80 3.34
CA GLU A 44 4.80 9.92 4.23
C GLU A 44 6.29 10.14 4.58
N ALA A 45 7.24 9.48 3.89
CA ALA A 45 8.68 9.58 4.15
C ALA A 45 9.48 10.11 2.93
N SER A 46 10.62 10.75 3.17
CA SER A 46 11.59 11.04 2.09
C SER A 46 12.21 9.75 1.55
N HIS A 47 12.63 9.76 0.29
CA HIS A 47 13.22 8.56 -0.34
C HIS A 47 14.45 8.05 0.41
N ASP A 48 15.32 8.94 0.89
CA ASP A 48 16.54 8.56 1.62
C ASP A 48 16.21 7.80 2.92
N ALA A 49 15.23 8.27 3.70
CA ALA A 49 14.79 7.60 4.92
C ALA A 49 14.09 6.26 4.64
N ALA A 50 13.32 6.18 3.54
CA ALA A 50 12.67 4.94 3.11
C ALA A 50 13.67 3.87 2.64
N GLU A 51 14.74 4.28 1.94
CA GLU A 51 15.86 3.42 1.55
C GLU A 51 16.63 2.91 2.77
N GLU A 52 16.94 3.79 3.73
CA GLU A 52 17.59 3.42 4.99
C GLU A 52 16.76 2.40 5.78
N ALA A 53 15.46 2.67 5.97
CA ALA A 53 14.54 1.79 6.69
C ALA A 53 14.37 0.43 6.00
N PHE A 54 14.23 0.40 4.66
CA PHE A 54 14.09 -0.84 3.91
C PHE A 54 15.38 -1.67 3.92
N ALA A 55 16.55 -1.03 3.78
CA ALA A 55 17.84 -1.69 3.91
C ALA A 55 18.06 -2.25 5.33
N ALA A 56 17.63 -1.53 6.37
CA ALA A 56 17.67 -2.01 7.75
C ALA A 56 16.82 -3.26 7.94
N LEU A 57 15.59 -3.32 7.41
CA LEU A 57 14.77 -4.54 7.46
C LEU A 57 15.47 -5.74 6.79
N VAL A 58 15.98 -5.56 5.57
CA VAL A 58 16.64 -6.62 4.78
C VAL A 58 17.95 -7.10 5.43
N HIS A 59 18.63 -6.24 6.19
CA HIS A 59 19.88 -6.61 6.89
C HIS A 59 19.62 -7.19 8.29
N THR A 60 18.55 -6.78 8.98
CA THR A 60 18.25 -7.24 10.35
C THR A 60 17.56 -8.61 10.39
N PHE A 61 16.68 -8.89 9.44
CA PHE A 61 15.89 -10.12 9.40
C PHE A 61 16.33 -11.04 8.26
N PHE A 62 16.29 -12.35 8.48
CA PHE A 62 16.73 -13.35 7.51
C PHE A 62 15.80 -13.47 6.30
N ASP A 63 14.49 -13.37 6.53
CA ASP A 63 13.48 -13.40 5.46
C ASP A 63 12.18 -12.64 5.82
N TRP A 64 11.28 -12.52 4.85
CA TRP A 64 9.97 -11.88 5.02
C TRP A 64 9.01 -12.64 5.94
N ASN A 65 9.24 -13.93 6.22
CA ASN A 65 8.46 -14.68 7.20
C ASN A 65 8.80 -14.26 8.63
N GLU A 66 10.09 -14.03 8.92
CA GLU A 66 10.56 -13.46 10.18
C GLU A 66 9.94 -12.08 10.40
N VAL A 67 10.09 -11.15 9.44
CA VAL A 67 9.49 -9.80 9.50
C VAL A 67 7.98 -9.85 9.77
N ARG A 68 7.25 -10.81 9.18
CA ARG A 68 5.81 -10.98 9.41
C ARG A 68 5.48 -11.35 10.87
N VAL A 69 6.30 -12.19 11.52
CA VAL A 69 6.06 -12.61 12.91
C VAL A 69 6.59 -11.61 13.94
N THR A 70 7.66 -10.87 13.62
CA THR A 70 8.28 -9.80 14.43
C THR A 70 7.27 -8.80 14.99
N SER A 71 7.52 -8.29 16.20
CA SER A 71 6.61 -7.35 16.86
C SER A 71 6.56 -5.98 16.14
N VAL A 72 5.43 -5.26 16.22
CA VAL A 72 5.32 -3.92 15.62
C VAL A 72 6.30 -2.93 16.26
N SER A 73 6.58 -3.07 17.57
CA SER A 73 7.55 -2.22 18.27
C SER A 73 8.96 -2.41 17.73
N GLU A 74 9.41 -3.65 17.59
CA GLU A 74 10.74 -4.03 17.09
C GLU A 74 10.93 -3.61 15.62
N LEU A 75 9.91 -3.82 14.76
CA LEU A 75 9.92 -3.28 13.40
C LEU A 75 9.98 -1.73 13.38
N SER A 76 9.37 -1.06 14.36
CA SER A 76 9.42 0.41 14.48
C SER A 76 10.80 0.91 14.94
N GLU A 77 11.52 0.12 15.75
CA GLU A 77 12.89 0.42 16.19
C GLU A 77 13.88 0.27 15.03
N VAL A 78 13.76 -0.79 14.23
CA VAL A 78 14.56 -1.02 13.02
C VAL A 78 14.33 0.08 11.97
N MET A 79 13.09 0.56 11.82
CA MET A 79 12.73 1.62 10.87
C MET A 79 12.68 3.03 11.50
N SER A 80 13.45 3.27 12.56
CA SER A 80 13.40 4.52 13.34
C SER A 80 13.84 5.79 12.59
N SER A 81 14.38 5.66 11.37
CA SER A 81 14.64 6.78 10.45
C SER A 81 13.36 7.36 9.81
N LEU A 82 12.23 6.63 9.81
CA LEU A 82 10.97 7.08 9.22
C LEU A 82 10.26 8.13 10.08
N PRO A 83 9.44 9.04 9.49
CA PRO A 83 8.64 10.00 10.25
C PRO A 83 7.55 9.37 11.15
N ASP A 84 6.96 8.24 10.72
CA ASP A 84 6.10 7.38 11.53
C ASP A 84 6.45 5.89 11.31
N PRO A 85 7.46 5.38 12.04
CA PRO A 85 7.90 4.00 11.93
C PRO A 85 6.80 3.01 12.32
N ARG A 86 5.87 3.40 13.20
CA ARG A 86 4.82 2.54 13.71
C ARG A 86 3.72 2.33 12.67
N SER A 87 3.34 3.35 11.92
CA SER A 87 2.41 3.21 10.79
C SER A 87 3.03 2.37 9.68
N ALA A 88 4.31 2.59 9.34
CA ALA A 88 5.04 1.77 8.37
C ALA A 88 5.11 0.28 8.79
N ALA A 89 5.47 0.00 10.06
CA ALA A 89 5.51 -1.36 10.61
C ALA A 89 4.15 -2.06 10.57
N ASN A 90 3.05 -1.35 10.86
CA ASN A 90 1.70 -1.89 10.72
C ASN A 90 1.34 -2.20 9.26
N ARG A 91 1.67 -1.32 8.31
CA ARG A 91 1.45 -1.57 6.87
C ARG A 91 2.19 -2.82 6.40
N ILE A 92 3.51 -2.88 6.62
CA ILE A 92 4.37 -4.01 6.25
C ILE A 92 3.86 -5.33 6.82
N LYS A 93 3.60 -5.39 8.14
CA LYS A 93 3.16 -6.62 8.79
C LYS A 93 1.80 -7.11 8.27
N ARG A 94 0.86 -6.21 8.00
CA ARG A 94 -0.47 -6.55 7.46
C ARG A 94 -0.38 -7.00 6.00
N VAL A 95 0.42 -6.31 5.17
CA VAL A 95 0.70 -6.72 3.78
C VAL A 95 1.33 -8.11 3.73
N LEU A 96 2.38 -8.37 4.51
CA LEU A 96 3.04 -9.67 4.57
C LEU A 96 2.09 -10.78 5.04
N HIS A 97 1.18 -10.48 5.99
CA HIS A 97 0.17 -11.43 6.41
C HIS A 97 -0.84 -11.70 5.29
N ALA A 98 -1.43 -10.67 4.68
CA ALA A 98 -2.41 -10.82 3.59
C ALA A 98 -1.84 -11.54 2.35
N VAL A 99 -0.59 -11.22 1.95
CA VAL A 99 0.10 -11.90 0.85
C VAL A 99 0.30 -13.38 1.17
N PHE A 100 0.73 -13.72 2.39
CA PHE A 100 0.94 -15.11 2.78
C PHE A 100 -0.37 -15.92 2.83
N GLU A 101 -1.47 -15.36 3.37
CA GLU A 101 -2.75 -16.07 3.42
C GLU A 101 -3.35 -16.32 2.01
N GLU A 102 -3.12 -15.41 1.06
CA GLU A 102 -3.62 -15.54 -0.32
C GLU A 102 -2.74 -16.44 -1.22
N THR A 103 -1.43 -16.53 -0.95
CA THR A 103 -0.46 -17.17 -1.88
C THR A 103 0.36 -18.32 -1.26
N PHE A 104 0.36 -18.45 0.07
CA PHE A 104 1.25 -19.32 0.85
C PHE A 104 2.76 -19.12 0.57
N ALA A 105 3.13 -17.94 0.06
CA ALA A 105 4.50 -17.58 -0.32
C ALA A 105 4.78 -16.09 -0.05
N PHE A 106 6.04 -15.70 -0.20
CA PHE A 106 6.49 -14.31 -0.23
C PHE A 106 7.04 -13.96 -1.63
N ASP A 107 6.26 -14.28 -2.66
CA ASP A 107 6.58 -14.01 -4.07
C ASP A 107 5.34 -13.47 -4.79
N LEU A 108 5.54 -12.36 -5.52
CA LEU A 108 4.51 -11.70 -6.32
C LEU A 108 4.93 -11.53 -7.80
N GLU A 109 6.03 -12.11 -8.25
CA GLU A 109 6.59 -11.91 -9.60
C GLU A 109 5.65 -12.35 -10.73
N ASP A 110 4.82 -13.37 -10.52
CA ASP A 110 3.77 -13.76 -11.46
C ASP A 110 2.76 -12.64 -11.76
N SER A 111 2.66 -11.62 -10.89
CA SER A 111 1.84 -10.43 -11.12
C SER A 111 2.29 -9.62 -12.34
N ARG A 112 3.58 -9.66 -12.72
CA ARG A 112 4.06 -8.99 -13.95
C ARG A 112 3.53 -9.64 -15.24
N LYS A 113 3.12 -10.91 -15.17
CA LYS A 113 2.57 -11.69 -16.30
C LYS A 113 1.04 -11.62 -16.37
N LYS A 114 0.38 -11.22 -15.27
CA LYS A 114 -1.08 -11.13 -15.15
C LYS A 114 -1.61 -9.83 -15.78
N ASN A 115 -2.90 -9.82 -16.11
CA ASN A 115 -3.57 -8.60 -16.56
C ASN A 115 -3.56 -7.53 -15.46
N LEU A 116 -3.17 -6.29 -15.81
CA LEU A 116 -2.98 -5.21 -14.84
C LEU A 116 -4.25 -4.90 -14.03
N GLY A 117 -5.40 -4.72 -14.68
CA GLY A 117 -6.66 -4.36 -14.00
C GLY A 117 -7.06 -5.32 -12.87
N PRO A 118 -7.18 -6.64 -13.12
CA PRO A 118 -7.42 -7.64 -12.07
C PRO A 118 -6.34 -7.65 -10.98
N THR A 119 -5.06 -7.46 -11.35
CA THR A 119 -3.95 -7.41 -10.39
C THR A 119 -4.07 -6.22 -9.44
N VAL A 120 -4.40 -5.04 -9.96
CA VAL A 120 -4.68 -3.83 -9.16
C VAL A 120 -5.91 -4.01 -8.27
N ALA A 121 -6.98 -4.63 -8.79
CA ALA A 121 -8.18 -4.90 -8.01
C ALA A 121 -7.98 -5.98 -6.91
N TRP A 122 -6.96 -6.83 -7.05
CA TRP A 122 -6.52 -7.76 -6.01
C TRP A 122 -5.62 -7.06 -4.98
N LEU A 123 -4.61 -6.30 -5.42
CA LEU A 123 -3.73 -5.53 -4.54
C LEU A 123 -4.53 -4.60 -3.60
N ASN A 124 -5.51 -3.85 -4.11
CA ASN A 124 -6.38 -2.99 -3.29
C ASN A 124 -7.27 -3.72 -2.26
N LYS A 125 -7.32 -5.06 -2.27
CA LYS A 125 -8.06 -5.87 -1.28
C LYS A 125 -7.15 -6.46 -0.21
N LEU A 126 -5.84 -6.44 -0.40
CA LEU A 126 -4.89 -6.93 0.59
C LEU A 126 -4.87 -6.00 1.79
N ASP A 127 -5.10 -6.55 2.98
CA ASP A 127 -5.04 -5.77 4.21
C ASP A 127 -3.64 -5.17 4.42
N GLY A 128 -3.59 -3.94 4.92
CA GLY A 128 -2.36 -3.17 5.05
C GLY A 128 -1.89 -2.41 3.80
N THR A 129 -2.44 -2.70 2.61
CA THR A 129 -2.20 -1.85 1.43
C THR A 129 -2.97 -0.54 1.51
N THR A 130 -2.50 0.44 0.74
CA THR A 130 -3.04 1.80 0.66
C THR A 130 -3.09 2.24 -0.82
N PRO A 131 -3.91 3.23 -1.18
CA PRO A 131 -3.93 3.76 -2.55
C PRO A 131 -2.54 4.17 -3.05
N PHE A 132 -1.72 4.75 -2.16
CA PHE A 132 -0.33 5.09 -2.42
C PHE A 132 0.51 3.85 -2.76
N THR A 133 0.54 2.84 -1.89
CA THR A 133 1.41 1.66 -2.08
C THR A 133 1.02 0.86 -3.30
N VAL A 134 -0.28 0.73 -3.60
CA VAL A 134 -0.75 0.09 -4.84
C VAL A 134 -0.36 0.91 -6.08
N ALA A 135 -0.56 2.24 -6.08
CA ALA A 135 -0.14 3.10 -7.18
C ALA A 135 1.38 3.04 -7.43
N TYR A 136 2.18 2.97 -6.36
CA TYR A 136 3.64 2.85 -6.45
C TYR A 136 4.05 1.55 -7.13
N VAL A 137 3.52 0.40 -6.68
CA VAL A 137 3.82 -0.92 -7.30
C VAL A 137 3.34 -1.01 -8.74
N VAL A 138 2.18 -0.42 -9.04
CA VAL A 138 1.67 -0.32 -10.42
C VAL A 138 2.65 0.40 -11.33
N GLN A 139 3.25 1.49 -10.85
CA GLN A 139 4.17 2.32 -11.61
C GLN A 139 5.57 1.71 -11.69
N ALA A 140 6.13 1.28 -10.56
CA ALA A 140 7.50 0.78 -10.42
C ALA A 140 7.68 -0.65 -10.95
N ALA A 141 6.73 -1.56 -10.68
CA ALA A 141 6.91 -2.99 -10.89
C ALA A 141 6.04 -3.59 -12.00
N LEU A 142 4.79 -3.12 -12.14
CA LEU A 142 3.79 -3.70 -13.06
C LEU A 142 3.65 -2.94 -14.39
N GLY A 143 4.43 -1.88 -14.58
CA GLY A 143 4.46 -1.11 -15.83
C GLY A 143 3.14 -0.43 -16.19
N GLY A 144 2.28 -0.14 -15.21
CA GLY A 144 1.06 0.66 -15.39
C GLY A 144 1.32 2.16 -15.49
N HIS A 145 0.25 2.95 -15.53
CA HIS A 145 0.33 4.41 -15.36
C HIS A 145 -0.62 4.80 -14.22
N ALA A 146 -0.03 5.03 -13.06
CA ALA A 146 -0.65 5.57 -11.86
C ALA A 146 0.37 6.52 -11.24
N ILE A 147 -0.07 7.57 -10.55
CA ILE A 147 0.83 8.45 -9.80
C ILE A 147 0.55 8.24 -8.30
N PRO A 148 1.53 7.82 -7.50
CA PRO A 148 1.35 7.70 -6.06
C PRO A 148 1.07 9.06 -5.43
N ILE A 149 0.05 9.13 -4.60
CA ILE A 149 -0.34 10.32 -3.83
C ILE A 149 -0.54 9.89 -2.38
N ASP A 150 0.30 10.41 -1.50
CA ASP A 150 0.19 10.28 -0.05
C ASP A 150 -0.57 11.49 0.55
N ASP A 151 -0.84 11.48 1.85
CA ASP A 151 -1.56 12.55 2.55
C ASP A 151 -0.78 13.88 2.53
N GLY A 152 0.55 13.81 2.58
CA GLY A 152 1.47 14.94 2.38
C GLY A 152 1.28 15.58 1.01
N SER A 153 1.35 14.79 -0.07
CA SER A 153 1.13 15.24 -1.44
C SER A 153 -0.29 15.75 -1.65
N MET A 154 -1.30 15.07 -1.13
CA MET A 154 -2.71 15.50 -1.20
C MET A 154 -2.91 16.85 -0.51
N SER A 155 -2.28 17.06 0.65
CA SER A 155 -2.31 18.33 1.38
C SER A 155 -1.68 19.47 0.57
N VAL A 156 -0.54 19.22 -0.07
CA VAL A 156 0.11 20.16 -0.99
C VAL A 156 -0.79 20.51 -2.18
N LEU A 157 -1.40 19.51 -2.83
CA LEU A 157 -2.28 19.73 -3.97
C LEU A 157 -3.53 20.56 -3.61
N ARG A 158 -4.11 20.36 -2.41
CA ARG A 158 -5.20 21.21 -1.89
C ARG A 158 -4.74 22.66 -1.66
N VAL A 159 -3.56 22.86 -1.05
CA VAL A 159 -2.99 24.20 -0.81
C VAL A 159 -2.80 24.96 -2.14
N LEU A 160 -2.37 24.25 -3.19
CA LEU A 160 -2.15 24.80 -4.53
C LEU A 160 -3.43 24.96 -5.39
N ASP A 161 -4.62 24.60 -4.89
CA ASP A 161 -5.90 24.57 -5.64
C ASP A 161 -5.95 23.57 -6.81
N LEU A 162 -5.13 22.51 -6.76
CA LEU A 162 -5.08 21.47 -7.78
C LEU A 162 -6.09 20.34 -7.54
N VAL A 163 -6.63 20.25 -6.33
CA VAL A 163 -7.69 19.32 -5.90
C VAL A 163 -8.64 20.08 -4.97
N ASP A 164 -9.95 19.85 -5.08
CA ASP A 164 -10.92 20.41 -4.14
C ASP A 164 -11.14 19.53 -2.91
N GLU A 165 -11.91 20.00 -1.93
CA GLU A 165 -12.08 19.26 -0.68
C GLU A 165 -12.88 17.96 -0.83
N LYS A 166 -13.72 17.83 -1.86
CA LYS A 166 -14.51 16.63 -2.13
C LYS A 166 -13.66 15.56 -2.78
N ASP A 167 -12.91 15.94 -3.81
CA ASP A 167 -11.97 15.04 -4.50
C ASP A 167 -10.87 14.57 -3.54
N ALA A 168 -10.33 15.46 -2.71
CA ALA A 168 -9.32 15.09 -1.73
C ALA A 168 -9.86 14.16 -0.64
N ALA A 169 -11.09 14.39 -0.14
CA ALA A 169 -11.74 13.49 0.80
C ALA A 169 -12.07 12.10 0.18
N ALA A 170 -12.16 12.02 -1.14
CA ALA A 170 -12.29 10.77 -1.89
C ALA A 170 -10.94 10.14 -2.30
N GLY A 171 -9.80 10.72 -1.90
CA GLY A 171 -8.47 10.24 -2.27
C GLY A 171 -8.14 10.37 -3.76
N ASN A 172 -8.81 11.27 -4.47
CA ASN A 172 -8.75 11.38 -5.94
C ASN A 172 -8.12 12.71 -6.40
N VAL A 173 -7.40 12.68 -7.54
CA VAL A 173 -6.79 13.85 -8.17
C VAL A 173 -7.23 13.94 -9.64
N PRO A 174 -8.37 14.59 -9.95
CA PRO A 174 -8.99 14.50 -11.27
C PRO A 174 -8.10 14.92 -12.45
N GLY A 175 -7.80 13.95 -13.31
CA GLY A 175 -7.05 14.17 -14.54
C GLY A 175 -5.54 14.23 -14.39
N LEU A 176 -4.99 13.88 -13.21
CA LEU A 176 -3.54 13.85 -12.95
C LEU A 176 -2.79 12.98 -13.97
N GLU A 177 -3.17 11.71 -14.10
CA GLU A 177 -2.60 10.74 -15.04
C GLU A 177 -2.87 11.10 -16.51
N ARG A 178 -3.87 11.95 -16.77
CA ARG A 178 -4.16 12.48 -18.12
C ARG A 178 -3.24 13.65 -18.48
N ALA A 179 -2.87 14.47 -17.49
CA ALA A 179 -2.00 15.63 -17.67
C ALA A 179 -0.51 15.25 -17.75
N ILE A 180 -0.11 14.23 -17.02
CA ILE A 180 1.26 13.71 -16.98
C ILE A 180 1.36 12.45 -17.85
N PRO A 181 2.11 12.47 -18.97
CA PRO A 181 2.32 11.28 -19.79
C PRO A 181 3.03 10.16 -19.03
N LYS A 182 2.73 8.90 -19.36
CA LYS A 182 3.34 7.71 -18.73
C LYS A 182 4.87 7.75 -18.66
N SER A 183 5.55 8.22 -19.71
CA SER A 183 7.01 8.36 -19.75
C SER A 183 7.59 9.38 -18.75
N LYS A 184 6.73 10.17 -18.11
CA LYS A 184 7.06 11.14 -17.06
C LYS A 184 6.40 10.80 -15.72
N GLY A 185 5.64 9.71 -15.62
CA GLY A 185 4.89 9.34 -14.42
C GLY A 185 5.80 9.14 -13.20
N ILE A 186 6.88 8.37 -13.38
CA ILE A 186 7.89 8.11 -12.33
C ILE A 186 8.60 9.39 -11.90
N GLU A 187 9.09 10.18 -12.87
CA GLU A 187 9.76 11.45 -12.60
C GLU A 187 8.83 12.42 -11.85
N PHE A 188 7.59 12.59 -12.30
CA PHE A 188 6.64 13.48 -11.63
C PHE A 188 6.21 12.96 -10.25
N GLY A 189 5.94 11.66 -10.13
CA GLY A 189 5.50 11.02 -8.90
C GLY A 189 6.52 11.16 -7.77
N SER A 190 7.79 10.82 -8.03
CA SER A 190 8.84 10.98 -7.01
C SER A 190 9.09 12.43 -6.63
N LEU A 191 9.05 13.36 -7.60
CA LEU A 191 9.19 14.80 -7.34
C LEU A 191 8.02 15.40 -6.54
N LEU A 192 6.79 14.91 -6.75
CA LEU A 192 5.61 15.35 -5.99
C LEU A 192 5.61 14.75 -4.58
N HIS A 193 5.94 13.45 -4.47
CA HIS A 193 6.10 12.74 -3.21
C HIS A 193 7.13 13.44 -2.30
N GLU A 194 8.29 13.81 -2.86
CA GLU A 194 9.33 14.50 -2.10
C GLU A 194 8.85 15.88 -1.61
N LEU A 195 8.03 16.61 -2.38
CA LEU A 195 7.37 17.83 -1.91
C LEU A 195 6.34 17.53 -0.79
N GLY A 196 5.58 16.45 -0.92
CA GLY A 196 4.61 15.96 0.06
C GLY A 196 5.26 15.65 1.41
N ALA A 197 6.29 14.80 1.42
CA ALA A 197 7.05 14.43 2.62
C ALA A 197 7.70 15.65 3.29
N ASN A 198 8.30 16.57 2.52
CA ASN A 198 8.86 17.81 3.07
C ASN A 198 7.79 18.73 3.67
N TYR A 199 6.59 18.77 3.09
CA TYR A 199 5.46 19.51 3.65
C TYR A 199 4.91 18.84 4.92
N ALA A 200 4.77 17.52 4.94
CA ALA A 200 4.31 16.76 6.10
C ALA A 200 5.25 16.91 7.31
N ALA A 201 6.56 16.81 7.07
CA ALA A 201 7.59 16.98 8.10
C ALA A 201 7.63 18.39 8.71
N ASN A 202 7.40 19.44 7.91
CA ASN A 202 7.41 20.82 8.42
C ASN A 202 6.39 21.77 7.72
N PRO A 203 5.08 21.65 7.99
CA PRO A 203 4.03 22.44 7.32
C PRO A 203 4.12 23.96 7.55
N TYR A 204 4.92 24.37 8.54
CA TYR A 204 5.08 25.75 8.98
C TYR A 204 6.42 26.39 8.56
N GLY A 205 7.31 25.62 7.93
CA GLY A 205 8.65 26.07 7.53
C GLY A 205 8.64 27.24 6.55
N ALA A 206 9.61 28.14 6.65
CA ALA A 206 9.71 29.29 5.76
C ALA A 206 9.94 28.86 4.30
N ALA A 207 10.97 28.02 4.06
CA ALA A 207 11.34 27.55 2.73
C ALA A 207 10.20 26.86 1.97
N ILE A 208 9.47 25.94 2.62
CA ILE A 208 8.34 25.23 1.97
C ILE A 208 7.19 26.20 1.62
N ARG A 209 6.93 27.21 2.46
CA ARG A 209 5.90 28.22 2.19
C ARG A 209 6.29 29.17 1.07
N GLU A 210 7.54 29.63 1.06
CA GLU A 210 8.10 30.44 -0.02
C GLU A 210 8.07 29.67 -1.35
N PHE A 211 8.41 28.38 -1.33
CA PHE A 211 8.32 27.51 -2.50
C PHE A 211 6.87 27.34 -3.00
N LEU A 212 5.91 27.05 -2.12
CA LEU A 212 4.49 26.93 -2.49
C LEU A 212 3.93 28.25 -3.04
N LEU A 213 4.30 29.40 -2.45
CA LEU A 213 3.93 30.72 -2.97
C LEU A 213 4.57 31.03 -4.33
N SER A 214 5.75 30.48 -4.63
CA SER A 214 6.38 30.59 -5.97
C SER A 214 5.66 29.77 -7.05
N ILE A 215 4.92 28.72 -6.65
CA ILE A 215 4.09 27.90 -7.55
C ILE A 215 2.72 28.57 -7.75
N ASN A 216 2.06 28.95 -6.66
CA ASN A 216 0.74 29.60 -6.69
C ASN A 216 0.66 30.68 -5.59
N PRO A 217 0.80 31.98 -5.93
CA PRO A 217 0.72 33.08 -4.96
C PRO A 217 -0.60 33.14 -4.17
N ASP A 218 -1.71 32.66 -4.75
CA ASP A 218 -3.04 32.65 -4.12
C ASP A 218 -3.15 31.58 -3.02
N CYS A 219 -2.17 30.67 -2.89
CA CYS A 219 -2.15 29.66 -1.83
C CYS A 219 -2.00 30.26 -0.41
N LYS A 220 -1.63 31.53 -0.28
CA LYS A 220 -1.39 32.22 1.00
C LYS A 220 -2.50 32.03 2.03
N ASN A 221 -3.76 32.00 1.59
CA ASN A 221 -4.93 31.85 2.46
C ASN A 221 -5.21 30.39 2.86
N ARG A 222 -4.65 29.41 2.12
CA ARG A 222 -4.77 27.96 2.37
C ARG A 222 -3.60 27.39 3.16
N LEU A 223 -2.46 28.08 3.23
CA LEU A 223 -1.31 27.68 4.04
C LEU A 223 -1.69 27.53 5.51
N THR A 224 -1.30 26.41 6.14
CA THR A 224 -1.59 26.16 7.54
C THR A 224 -0.96 27.23 8.42
N THR A 225 -1.78 27.98 9.17
CA THR A 225 -1.27 28.99 10.11
C THR A 225 -1.05 28.37 11.49
N ARG A 226 0.09 28.69 12.14
CA ARG A 226 0.45 28.19 13.49
C ARG A 226 -0.61 28.53 14.55
N ARG A 227 -1.45 29.53 14.28
CA ARG A 227 -2.53 30.02 15.15
C ARG A 227 -3.76 29.12 15.16
N ALA A 228 -4.02 28.36 14.08
CA ALA A 228 -5.17 27.46 14.00
C ALA A 228 -5.10 26.28 14.99
N LYS A 229 -3.89 25.85 15.38
CA LYS A 229 -3.69 24.75 16.35
C LYS A 229 -3.81 25.18 17.83
N ARG A 230 -4.16 26.46 18.12
CA ARG A 230 -4.54 26.95 19.46
C ARG A 230 -6.01 27.38 19.51
N LYS A 231 -6.91 26.42 19.30
CA LYS A 231 -8.23 26.44 19.95
C LYS A 231 -8.18 25.50 21.17
N PRO A 232 -8.02 26.01 22.40
CA PRO A 232 -8.36 25.22 23.59
C PRO A 232 -9.89 25.03 23.58
N GLY A 233 -10.32 23.84 23.15
CA GLY A 233 -11.70 23.55 22.75
C GLY A 233 -12.27 22.29 23.38
N ARG A 234 -11.77 21.89 24.55
CA ARG A 234 -12.51 21.02 25.48
C ARG A 234 -12.69 21.80 26.77
N THR A 235 -13.78 22.54 26.87
CA THR A 235 -14.39 22.82 28.16
C THR A 235 -14.79 21.47 28.74
N GLU A 236 -13.96 20.95 29.64
CA GLU A 236 -14.38 19.92 30.57
C GLU A 236 -15.47 20.54 31.44
N GLU A 237 -16.71 20.13 31.16
CA GLU A 237 -17.84 20.39 32.01
C GLU A 237 -17.54 19.73 33.37
N LYS A 238 -17.22 20.57 34.36
CA LYS A 238 -16.90 20.10 35.70
C LYS A 238 -18.14 19.45 36.31
N ALA A 239 -18.13 18.12 36.39
CA ALA A 239 -19.01 17.41 37.30
C ALA A 239 -18.81 17.99 38.73
N PRO A 240 -19.90 18.22 39.50
CA PRO A 240 -19.78 18.67 40.89
C PRO A 240 -18.96 17.67 41.74
N PRO A 241 -18.12 18.15 42.67
CA PRO A 241 -17.21 17.29 43.41
C PRO A 241 -17.96 16.40 44.42
N GLU A 242 -17.86 15.09 44.22
CA GLU A 242 -18.26 14.10 45.20
C GLU A 242 -17.22 14.06 46.35
N GLN A 243 -17.67 14.10 47.60
CA GLN A 243 -16.80 14.20 48.76
C GLN A 243 -16.16 12.85 49.11
N PRO A 244 -14.85 12.78 49.41
CA PRO A 244 -14.19 11.53 49.78
C PRO A 244 -14.47 11.14 51.23
N ALA A 245 -15.12 9.99 51.44
CA ALA A 245 -15.21 9.35 52.74
C ALA A 245 -13.97 8.46 52.99
N ALA A 246 -13.31 8.65 54.14
CA ALA A 246 -12.16 7.85 54.59
C ALA A 246 -12.59 6.62 55.43
N PRO A 247 -11.75 5.58 55.57
CA PRO A 247 -12.20 4.24 56.01
C PRO A 247 -11.89 3.87 57.48
N ALA A 248 -12.79 3.09 58.10
CA ALA A 248 -12.64 2.26 59.31
C ALA A 248 -13.94 1.44 59.51
N ALA A 249 -14.01 0.24 60.11
CA ALA A 249 -13.05 -0.82 60.45
C ALA A 249 -13.86 -2.11 60.77
N ASP A 250 -13.27 -3.32 60.63
CA ASP A 250 -13.77 -4.59 61.21
C ASP A 250 -13.52 -4.64 62.75
N PRO A 251 -14.03 -5.61 63.58
CA PRO A 251 -14.67 -6.92 63.33
C PRO A 251 -16.00 -7.08 64.18
N PRO A 252 -16.58 -8.25 64.59
CA PRO A 252 -16.12 -9.66 64.52
C PRO A 252 -17.12 -10.78 64.16
N THR A 253 -16.55 -11.99 64.12
CA THR A 253 -17.13 -13.32 63.85
C THR A 253 -18.09 -13.87 64.90
N ALA A 254 -19.16 -14.57 64.47
CA ALA A 254 -19.75 -15.70 65.21
C ALA A 254 -20.49 -16.72 64.31
N GLU A 255 -20.02 -17.97 64.36
CA GLU A 255 -20.70 -19.29 64.30
C GLU A 255 -21.92 -19.62 63.39
N LYS A 256 -21.71 -20.71 62.62
CA LYS A 256 -22.68 -21.75 62.17
C LYS A 256 -23.51 -22.30 63.36
N PRO A 257 -24.72 -22.92 63.21
CA PRO A 257 -24.84 -24.11 62.33
C PRO A 257 -26.23 -24.61 61.82
N LYS A 258 -26.18 -25.49 60.78
CA LYS A 258 -27.08 -26.65 60.54
C LYS A 258 -28.58 -26.29 60.24
N THR A 259 -29.40 -27.13 59.57
CA THR A 259 -29.30 -28.54 59.15
C THR A 259 -30.27 -28.84 57.99
N ALA A 260 -30.01 -29.94 57.26
CA ALA A 260 -31.03 -30.89 56.76
C ALA A 260 -31.99 -30.44 55.63
N LYS A 261 -32.46 -31.31 54.71
CA LYS A 261 -32.13 -32.73 54.41
C LYS A 261 -32.79 -33.13 53.07
N THR A 262 -32.14 -34.01 52.31
CA THR A 262 -32.76 -35.03 51.41
C THR A 262 -33.60 -34.55 50.19
N LYS A 263 -33.80 -35.32 49.11
CA LYS A 263 -33.52 -36.75 48.86
C LYS A 263 -33.33 -37.08 47.36
N GLU A 264 -32.59 -38.16 47.10
CA GLU A 264 -32.80 -39.19 46.06
C GLU A 264 -34.25 -39.37 45.55
N ALA A 265 -34.58 -39.88 44.34
CA ALA A 265 -33.83 -40.41 43.17
C ALA A 265 -34.82 -40.39 41.94
N ALA A 266 -34.73 -41.11 40.80
CA ALA A 266 -33.95 -42.30 40.39
C ALA A 266 -33.84 -42.51 38.85
N ARG A 267 -33.27 -43.67 38.48
CA ARG A 267 -33.10 -44.31 37.15
C ARG A 267 -34.39 -45.08 36.71
N PRO A 268 -34.49 -45.77 35.54
CA PRO A 268 -33.61 -45.79 34.34
C PRO A 268 -34.34 -45.77 32.95
N GLU A 269 -33.52 -45.77 31.87
CA GLU A 269 -33.71 -46.40 30.54
C GLU A 269 -35.00 -46.27 29.69
N LYS A 270 -34.81 -45.86 28.42
CA LYS A 270 -35.05 -46.69 27.21
C LYS A 270 -34.54 -46.02 25.92
N THR A 271 -33.88 -46.79 25.05
CA THR A 271 -33.68 -46.45 23.62
C THR A 271 -34.73 -47.18 22.78
N PRO A 272 -35.03 -46.75 21.53
CA PRO A 272 -34.32 -47.35 20.39
C PRO A 272 -34.14 -46.46 19.12
N ARG A 273 -32.88 -46.36 18.68
CA ARG A 273 -32.40 -46.75 17.33
C ARG A 273 -33.44 -46.96 16.20
N VAL A 274 -33.41 -46.13 15.15
CA VAL A 274 -33.67 -46.53 13.73
C VAL A 274 -32.58 -45.92 12.81
N ARG A 275 -32.36 -46.55 11.66
CA ARG A 275 -31.10 -46.53 10.87
C ARG A 275 -31.39 -46.54 9.37
N ALA A 276 -30.64 -45.75 8.59
CA ALA A 276 -30.57 -45.77 7.11
C ALA A 276 -31.88 -45.30 6.39
N LYS A 277 -31.91 -44.99 5.08
CA LYS A 277 -31.00 -45.39 3.98
C LYS A 277 -30.98 -44.36 2.82
N LYS A 278 -29.94 -44.43 1.99
CA LYS A 278 -29.71 -43.64 0.76
C LYS A 278 -30.71 -43.96 -0.35
N THR A 279 -30.94 -43.00 -1.26
CA THR A 279 -31.17 -43.26 -2.70
C THR A 279 -30.64 -42.12 -3.58
N LYS A 280 -29.96 -42.50 -4.67
CA LYS A 280 -29.68 -41.72 -5.90
C LYS A 280 -30.87 -41.92 -6.87
N PRO A 281 -31.11 -41.08 -7.89
CA PRO A 281 -30.37 -41.12 -9.18
C PRO A 281 -30.28 -39.70 -9.85
N GLU A 282 -29.87 -39.43 -11.10
CA GLU A 282 -29.14 -40.15 -12.16
C GLU A 282 -28.36 -39.13 -13.03
N SER A 283 -27.47 -39.60 -13.91
CA SER A 283 -26.81 -38.77 -14.94
C SER A 283 -27.47 -38.98 -16.32
N PRO A 284 -27.42 -38.00 -17.24
CA PRO A 284 -27.48 -38.28 -18.68
C PRO A 284 -26.10 -38.58 -19.28
N ARG A 285 -26.09 -39.13 -20.49
CA ARG A 285 -25.01 -39.96 -21.04
C ARG A 285 -24.39 -39.38 -22.32
N ILE A 286 -23.12 -39.73 -22.53
CA ILE A 286 -22.27 -39.44 -23.70
C ILE A 286 -22.95 -39.74 -25.05
N THR A 287 -22.73 -38.88 -26.05
CA THR A 287 -22.64 -39.29 -27.47
C THR A 287 -21.30 -38.86 -28.08
N LYS A 288 -20.62 -39.78 -28.75
CA LYS A 288 -19.39 -39.55 -29.54
C LYS A 288 -19.76 -39.25 -31.00
N LYS A 289 -18.94 -38.46 -31.72
CA LYS A 289 -18.68 -38.70 -33.15
C LYS A 289 -17.30 -38.21 -33.61
N SER A 290 -16.44 -39.20 -33.84
CA SER A 290 -15.36 -39.31 -34.85
C SER A 290 -14.82 -38.06 -35.58
N ALA A 291 -13.49 -37.92 -35.55
CA ALA A 291 -12.71 -37.27 -36.61
C ALA A 291 -12.62 -38.14 -37.89
N PRO A 292 -12.13 -37.56 -39.00
CA PRO A 292 -11.17 -38.26 -39.87
C PRO A 292 -9.85 -37.48 -40.03
N ALA A 293 -8.80 -38.15 -40.50
CA ALA A 293 -7.42 -37.65 -40.46
C ALA A 293 -6.74 -37.58 -41.84
N LYS A 294 -5.61 -36.85 -41.86
CA LYS A 294 -4.53 -36.83 -42.88
C LYS A 294 -4.85 -36.25 -44.27
N LYS A 295 -4.07 -35.24 -44.66
CA LYS A 295 -2.90 -35.40 -45.55
C LYS A 295 -2.08 -34.10 -45.65
N SER A 296 -0.76 -34.21 -45.54
CA SER A 296 0.19 -33.24 -46.12
C SER A 296 0.29 -33.47 -47.64
N PRO A 297 0.80 -32.51 -48.42
CA PRO A 297 2.17 -32.72 -48.89
C PRO A 297 3.03 -31.45 -49.11
N ALA A 298 4.34 -31.72 -49.19
CA ALA A 298 5.35 -31.12 -50.07
C ALA A 298 5.92 -29.69 -49.84
N GLN A 299 7.23 -29.67 -50.02
CA GLN A 299 8.22 -28.59 -50.00
C GLN A 299 8.20 -27.73 -51.28
N ALA A 300 9.14 -26.77 -51.32
CA ALA A 300 9.65 -25.92 -52.42
C ALA A 300 9.19 -24.44 -52.32
N ASP A 301 10.01 -23.42 -52.57
CA ASP A 301 11.45 -23.42 -52.95
C ASP A 301 12.16 -22.13 -52.50
N VAL A 302 13.50 -22.10 -52.60
CA VAL A 302 14.38 -20.96 -52.26
C VAL A 302 14.92 -20.31 -53.55
N PRO A 303 14.81 -18.99 -53.74
CA PRO A 303 15.62 -18.28 -54.73
C PRO A 303 16.90 -17.72 -54.10
N LYS A 304 18.00 -18.48 -54.20
CA LYS A 304 19.36 -17.93 -54.12
C LYS A 304 19.57 -16.98 -55.32
N LYS A 305 20.16 -15.79 -55.11
CA LYS A 305 21.19 -15.30 -56.05
C LYS A 305 22.15 -14.23 -55.50
N ARG A 306 23.43 -14.57 -55.64
CA ARG A 306 24.65 -13.75 -55.82
C ARG A 306 25.16 -12.89 -54.65
N ALA A 307 26.30 -13.37 -54.14
CA ALA A 307 27.31 -12.58 -53.46
C ALA A 307 28.03 -11.60 -54.41
N SER A 308 28.62 -10.55 -53.82
CA SER A 308 29.81 -9.87 -54.33
C SER A 308 30.89 -9.86 -53.24
N SER A 309 32.15 -9.85 -53.66
CA SER A 309 33.33 -10.19 -52.86
C SER A 309 34.04 -8.99 -52.23
N LYS A 310 35.07 -9.31 -51.42
CA LYS A 310 36.06 -8.44 -50.72
C LYS A 310 35.67 -8.10 -49.27
N GLY A 311 36.56 -8.18 -48.28
CA GLY A 311 38.00 -8.50 -48.33
C GLY A 311 38.57 -9.03 -47.00
N ILE A 312 39.84 -9.46 -47.06
CA ILE A 312 40.57 -10.15 -45.99
C ILE A 312 41.29 -9.14 -45.09
N ALA A 313 41.24 -9.32 -43.76
CA ALA A 313 42.33 -8.95 -42.86
C ALA A 313 42.28 -9.77 -41.55
N LYS A 314 43.18 -10.75 -41.41
CA LYS A 314 43.49 -11.37 -40.10
C LYS A 314 44.52 -10.49 -39.38
N ARG A 315 44.38 -10.28 -38.06
CA ARG A 315 45.53 -10.11 -37.16
C ARG A 315 45.41 -11.09 -36.00
N LYS A 316 46.47 -11.86 -35.77
CA LYS A 316 46.64 -12.74 -34.61
C LYS A 316 47.41 -11.99 -33.51
N PRO A 317 47.38 -12.46 -32.25
CA PRO A 317 47.86 -11.70 -31.11
C PRO A 317 49.38 -11.77 -30.91
N ARG A 318 49.91 -10.70 -30.33
CA ARG A 318 51.00 -10.67 -29.35
C ARG A 318 50.82 -9.42 -28.49
#